data_AF-A0A8S9FS80-F1
#
_entry.id   AF-A0A8S9FS80-F1
#
_cell.length_a   1.000
_cell.length_b   1.000
_cell.length_c   1.000
_cell.angle_alpha   90.00
_cell.angle_beta   90.00
_cell.angle_gamma   90.00
#
_symmetry.space_group_name_H-M   'P 1'
#
loop_
_entity.id
_entity.type
_entity.pdbx_description
1 polymer ?
#
loop_
_entity_poly.entity_id
_entity_poly.type
_entity_poly.pdbx_seq_one_letter_code
_entity_poly.pdbx_strand_id
1 'polypeptide(L)'
;MTTDQSPTVVLPNVMTAPVRPDIVSFVHAQISNNSRQPYSVSTKAGHQTSAESWGTGRAVSRIPRVPGGGTHRAGQAAFGNQCRGGRMFAPTKVYRLWHRRVNVNMKRHAIVSAIAATAVPALVVARGHKIENVPELPLVVSDSVEAVEKTSAAIKVLKQIGAYDDFEKAKERIGEQALRL
;
A
#
# COMPACT_ATOMS: atom_id res chain seq x y z
N MET A 1 -3.21 -15.66 -36.54
CA MET A 1 -1.78 -15.84 -36.24
C MET A 1 -1.68 -17.09 -35.43
N THR A 2 -1.18 -18.13 -36.09
CA THR A 2 -0.61 -19.33 -35.49
C THR A 2 0.28 -18.93 -34.32
N THR A 3 0.33 -19.73 -33.26
CA THR A 3 1.42 -19.68 -32.29
C THR A 3 2.70 -19.99 -33.06
N ASP A 4 3.29 -18.95 -33.63
CA ASP A 4 4.49 -19.05 -34.45
C ASP A 4 5.57 -19.71 -33.58
N GLN A 5 6.19 -20.77 -34.10
CA GLN A 5 7.37 -21.36 -33.47
C GLN A 5 8.45 -20.28 -33.42
N SER A 6 8.56 -19.65 -32.26
CA SER A 6 9.56 -18.63 -31.99
C SER A 6 10.93 -19.30 -31.80
N PRO A 7 12.02 -18.58 -32.12
CA PRO A 7 13.35 -19.04 -31.78
C PRO A 7 13.46 -19.23 -30.26
N THR A 8 14.02 -20.36 -29.83
CA THR A 8 14.28 -20.64 -28.42
C THR A 8 15.27 -19.63 -27.86
N VAL A 9 14.94 -18.99 -26.74
CA VAL A 9 15.80 -18.02 -26.05
C VAL A 9 16.35 -18.64 -24.77
N VAL A 10 17.61 -18.36 -24.46
CA VAL A 10 18.27 -18.84 -23.24
C VAL A 10 17.69 -18.14 -22.02
N LEU A 11 17.34 -18.92 -20.98
CA LEU A 11 16.87 -18.40 -19.71
C LEU A 11 17.94 -17.49 -19.06
N PRO A 12 17.62 -16.24 -18.72
CA PRO A 12 18.57 -15.36 -18.06
C PRO A 12 18.97 -15.88 -16.67
N ASN A 13 20.25 -15.73 -16.31
CA ASN A 13 20.78 -16.13 -14.99
C ASN A 13 20.05 -15.50 -13.79
N VAL A 14 19.33 -14.38 -13.99
CA VAL A 14 18.52 -13.74 -12.94
C VAL A 14 17.37 -14.64 -12.50
N MET A 15 16.83 -15.48 -13.39
CA MET A 15 15.68 -16.35 -13.09
C MET A 15 16.07 -17.64 -12.36
N THR A 16 17.36 -17.99 -12.32
CA THR A 16 17.88 -19.15 -11.58
C THR A 16 18.39 -18.78 -10.17
N ALA A 17 18.32 -17.50 -9.81
CA ALA A 17 18.74 -17.02 -8.50
C ALA A 17 17.87 -17.59 -7.37
N PRO A 18 18.42 -17.78 -6.15
CA PRO A 18 17.65 -18.28 -5.02
C PRO A 18 16.56 -17.29 -4.59
N VAL A 19 15.36 -17.80 -4.38
CA VAL A 19 14.22 -17.02 -3.90
C VAL A 19 14.36 -16.81 -2.39
N ARG A 20 14.58 -15.56 -1.98
CA ARG A 20 14.71 -15.14 -0.58
C ARG A 20 13.50 -14.32 -0.12
N PRO A 21 12.44 -14.96 0.41
CA PRO A 21 11.22 -14.24 0.81
C PRO A 21 11.46 -13.28 1.98
N ASP A 22 12.42 -13.57 2.86
CA ASP A 22 12.82 -12.72 3.99
C ASP A 22 13.29 -11.33 3.52
N ILE A 23 14.21 -11.29 2.54
CA ILE A 23 14.72 -10.05 1.97
C ILE A 23 13.61 -9.32 1.21
N VAL A 24 12.82 -10.05 0.41
CA VAL A 24 11.73 -9.45 -0.38
C VAL A 24 10.71 -8.77 0.54
N SER A 25 10.24 -9.45 1.58
CA SER A 25 9.27 -8.91 2.54
C SER A 25 9.83 -7.70 3.29
N PHE A 26 11.07 -7.77 3.76
CA PHE A 26 11.71 -6.64 4.45
C PHE A 26 11.82 -5.43 3.54
N VAL A 27 12.39 -5.60 2.35
CA VAL A 27 12.61 -4.51 1.38
C VAL A 27 11.27 -3.92 0.93
N HIS A 28 10.28 -4.76 0.63
CA HIS A 28 8.95 -4.31 0.25
C HIS A 28 8.30 -3.46 1.35
N ALA A 29 8.35 -3.89 2.61
CA ALA A 29 7.80 -3.12 3.73
C ALA A 29 8.47 -1.75 3.89
N GLN A 30 9.78 -1.66 3.70
CA GLN A 30 10.50 -0.38 3.77
C GLN A 30 10.19 0.53 2.57
N ILE A 31 10.18 -0.01 1.35
CA ILE A 31 9.90 0.76 0.13
C ILE A 31 8.44 1.25 0.12
N SER A 32 7.49 0.43 0.58
CA SER A 32 6.08 0.79 0.68
C SER A 32 5.85 2.01 1.58
N ASN A 33 6.69 2.24 2.59
CA ASN A 33 6.62 3.45 3.40
C ASN A 33 6.96 4.73 2.63
N ASN A 34 7.69 4.64 1.51
CA ASN A 34 8.17 5.81 0.78
C ASN A 34 7.10 6.48 -0.10
N SER A 35 6.01 5.78 -0.44
CA SER A 35 4.88 6.35 -1.19
C SER A 35 3.84 7.04 -0.29
N ARG A 36 4.05 7.05 1.03
CA ARG A 36 3.12 7.62 2.00
C ARG A 36 3.17 9.14 1.99
N GLN A 37 2.00 9.77 1.97
CA GLN A 37 1.88 11.21 2.16
C GLN A 37 1.92 11.57 3.66
N PRO A 38 2.72 12.57 4.07
CA PRO A 38 2.72 13.07 5.43
C PRO A 38 1.34 13.58 5.85
N TYR A 39 0.92 13.26 7.07
CA TYR A 39 -0.31 13.76 7.67
C TYR A 39 -0.07 14.24 9.09
N SER A 40 -0.85 15.23 9.52
CA SER A 40 -0.77 15.77 10.88
C SER A 40 -2.10 16.39 11.30
N VAL A 41 -2.32 16.46 12.62
CA VAL A 41 -3.39 17.26 13.20
C VAL A 41 -2.97 18.73 13.24
N SER A 42 -3.95 19.64 13.18
CA SER A 42 -3.68 21.08 13.33
C SER A 42 -2.96 21.37 14.64
N THR A 43 -1.95 22.24 14.60
CA THR A 43 -1.18 22.67 15.78
C THR A 43 -2.05 23.40 16.81
N LYS A 44 -3.12 24.05 16.36
CA LYS A 44 -4.08 24.78 17.20
C LYS A 44 -5.26 23.92 17.66
N ALA A 45 -5.37 22.67 17.21
CA ALA A 45 -6.49 21.80 17.59
C ALA A 45 -6.52 21.59 19.11
N GLY A 46 -7.66 21.88 19.73
CA GLY A 46 -7.83 21.80 21.18
C GLY A 46 -7.09 22.88 21.99
N HIS A 47 -6.50 23.90 21.34
CA HIS A 47 -5.78 25.02 21.98
C HIS A 47 -6.44 26.39 21.76
N GLN A 48 -7.66 26.43 21.21
CA GLN A 48 -8.34 27.67 20.85
C GLN A 48 -9.09 28.33 22.02
N THR A 49 -9.21 27.64 23.15
CA THR A 49 -9.95 28.10 24.34
C THR A 49 -9.02 28.75 25.36
N SER A 50 -9.42 29.86 25.99
CA SER A 50 -8.67 30.50 27.08
C SER A 50 -8.85 29.81 28.45
N ALA A 51 -8.88 28.48 28.46
CA ALA A 51 -9.22 27.69 29.65
C ALA A 51 -8.06 27.66 30.65
N GLU A 52 -8.36 27.85 31.93
CA GLU A 52 -7.39 27.78 33.03
C GLU A 52 -7.91 26.88 34.15
N SER A 53 -7.00 26.34 34.96
CA SER A 53 -7.40 25.53 36.10
C SER A 53 -7.95 26.41 37.21
N TRP A 54 -9.08 26.02 37.80
CA TRP A 54 -9.67 26.74 38.93
C TRP A 54 -9.00 26.43 40.28
N GLY A 55 -7.98 25.56 40.30
CA GLY A 55 -7.32 25.12 41.52
C GLY A 55 -8.16 24.14 42.36
N THR A 56 -7.71 23.91 43.59
CA THR A 56 -8.41 23.07 44.57
C THR A 56 -9.48 23.85 45.35
N GLY A 57 -10.29 23.17 46.18
CA GLY A 57 -11.25 23.83 47.08
C GLY A 57 -12.60 24.18 46.45
N ARG A 58 -12.89 23.70 45.23
CA ARG A 58 -14.14 23.96 44.49
C ARG A 58 -14.99 22.72 44.22
N ALA A 59 -14.71 21.60 44.91
CA ALA A 59 -15.35 20.30 44.71
C ALA A 59 -15.34 19.79 43.24
N VAL A 60 -14.32 20.18 42.46
CA VAL A 60 -14.14 19.80 41.05
C VAL A 60 -12.68 19.47 40.78
N SER A 61 -12.40 18.63 39.77
CA SER A 61 -11.04 18.27 39.35
C SER A 61 -10.21 19.46 38.85
N ARG A 62 -8.87 19.34 38.95
CA ARG A 62 -7.89 20.39 38.59
C ARG A 62 -7.72 20.63 37.07
N ILE A 63 -8.54 20.00 36.22
CA ILE A 63 -8.43 20.15 34.77
C ILE A 63 -8.80 21.59 34.36
N PRO A 64 -8.13 22.20 33.37
CA PRO A 64 -8.50 23.53 32.86
C PRO A 64 -9.98 23.61 32.43
N ARG A 65 -10.64 24.71 32.79
CA ARG A 65 -12.07 24.94 32.56
C ARG A 65 -12.27 26.18 31.70
N VAL A 66 -13.22 26.13 30.76
CA VAL A 66 -13.52 27.28 29.88
C VAL A 66 -14.10 28.44 30.72
N PRO A 67 -13.54 29.66 30.63
CA PRO A 67 -14.02 30.82 31.39
C PRO A 67 -15.34 31.37 30.81
N GLY A 68 -15.97 32.28 31.55
CA GLY A 68 -17.19 32.98 31.14
C GLY A 68 -18.48 32.33 31.67
N GLY A 69 -19.62 32.74 31.09
CA GLY A 69 -20.96 32.29 31.45
C GLY A 69 -21.94 32.48 30.28
N GLY A 70 -23.19 32.03 30.44
CA GLY A 70 -24.24 32.20 29.42
C GLY A 70 -24.20 31.21 28.24
N THR A 71 -23.24 30.28 28.22
CA THR A 71 -23.21 29.16 27.27
C THR A 71 -23.04 27.84 28.00
N HIS A 72 -23.59 26.74 27.45
CA HIS A 72 -23.37 25.40 28.00
C HIS A 72 -21.91 24.95 28.00
N ARG A 73 -21.04 25.64 27.24
CA ARG A 73 -19.60 25.34 27.15
C ARG A 73 -18.80 25.93 28.32
N ALA A 74 -19.27 27.02 28.93
CA ALA A 74 -18.61 27.62 30.09
C ALA A 74 -18.55 26.64 31.28
N GLY A 75 -17.42 26.60 32.00
CA GLY A 75 -17.20 25.68 33.12
C GLY A 75 -16.94 24.21 32.73
N GLN A 76 -17.01 23.86 31.44
CA GLN A 76 -16.61 22.54 30.98
C GLN A 76 -15.08 22.39 30.90
N ALA A 77 -14.60 21.15 30.98
CA ALA A 77 -13.18 20.83 30.85
C ALA A 77 -12.65 21.08 29.42
N ALA A 78 -11.39 21.52 29.34
CA ALA A 78 -10.67 21.80 28.10
C ALA A 78 -9.19 21.37 28.22
N PHE A 79 -8.44 21.44 27.10
CA PHE A 79 -7.01 21.14 26.95
C PHE A 79 -6.55 19.71 27.24
N GLY A 80 -7.12 19.00 28.22
CA GLY A 80 -6.76 17.63 28.55
C GLY A 80 -7.07 16.66 27.40
N ASN A 81 -6.21 15.68 27.16
CA ASN A 81 -6.42 14.62 26.17
C ASN A 81 -7.60 13.70 26.55
N GLN A 82 -7.95 13.64 27.84
CA GLN A 82 -9.13 12.98 28.37
C GLN A 82 -10.41 13.81 28.23
N CYS A 83 -10.32 15.06 27.76
CA CYS A 83 -11.46 15.99 27.70
C CYS A 83 -12.04 16.06 26.29
N ARG A 84 -13.37 16.11 26.19
CA ARG A 84 -14.05 16.38 24.92
C ARG A 84 -13.62 17.75 24.36
N GLY A 85 -13.13 17.76 23.12
CA GLY A 85 -12.61 18.95 22.46
C GLY A 85 -11.23 19.43 22.97
N GLY A 86 -10.57 18.65 23.83
CA GLY A 86 -9.18 18.87 24.20
C GLY A 86 -8.19 18.37 23.14
N ARG A 87 -6.89 18.63 23.35
CA ARG A 87 -5.84 18.19 22.43
C ARG A 87 -5.39 16.76 22.71
N MET A 88 -5.04 16.00 21.68
CA MET A 88 -4.47 14.66 21.83
C MET A 88 -3.06 14.70 22.45
N PHE A 89 -2.70 13.68 23.24
CA PHE A 89 -1.31 13.46 23.67
C PHE A 89 -0.47 12.95 22.50
N ALA A 90 0.77 13.45 22.36
CA ALA A 90 1.64 13.17 21.21
C ALA A 90 0.95 13.33 19.83
N PRO A 91 0.45 14.55 19.51
CA PRO A 91 -0.26 14.79 18.25
C PRO A 91 0.62 14.44 17.05
N THR A 92 0.05 13.82 16.02
CA THR A 92 0.77 13.46 14.79
C THR A 92 1.43 14.68 14.16
N LYS A 93 2.70 14.54 13.75
CA LYS A 93 3.51 15.63 13.20
C LYS A 93 4.04 15.29 11.82
N VAL A 94 4.18 16.33 11.01
CA VAL A 94 4.74 16.22 9.65
C VAL A 94 6.20 15.80 9.68
N TYR A 95 6.98 16.21 10.70
CA TYR A 95 8.40 15.85 10.84
C TYR A 95 8.65 14.40 11.28
N ARG A 96 7.61 13.56 11.38
CA ARG A 96 7.79 12.11 11.54
C ARG A 96 8.67 11.58 10.40
N LEU A 97 9.53 10.60 10.68
CA LEU A 97 10.28 9.92 9.63
C LEU A 97 9.33 9.03 8.81
N TRP A 98 8.95 9.50 7.62
CA TRP A 98 8.07 8.78 6.68
C TRP A 98 8.86 7.81 5.79
N HIS A 99 9.98 8.30 5.24
CA HIS A 99 10.79 7.55 4.30
C HIS A 99 11.79 6.63 5.00
N ARG A 100 12.06 5.48 4.38
CA ARG A 100 13.02 4.48 4.83
C ARG A 100 14.08 4.28 3.75
N ARG A 101 15.33 4.50 4.15
CA ARG A 101 16.50 4.19 3.32
C ARG A 101 16.79 2.70 3.41
N VAL A 102 16.92 2.06 2.25
CA VAL A 102 17.32 0.65 2.13
C VAL A 102 18.57 0.59 1.28
N ASN A 103 19.51 -0.28 1.65
CA ASN A 103 20.77 -0.50 0.93
C ASN A 103 20.51 -0.89 -0.53
N VAL A 104 21.26 -0.27 -1.44
CA VAL A 104 21.09 -0.47 -2.89
C VAL A 104 21.27 -1.95 -3.27
N ASN A 105 22.27 -2.62 -2.72
CA ASN A 105 22.50 -4.05 -2.98
C ASN A 105 21.34 -4.92 -2.47
N MET A 106 20.79 -4.62 -1.30
CA MET A 106 19.64 -5.35 -0.76
C MET A 106 18.39 -5.17 -1.62
N LYS A 107 18.17 -3.95 -2.15
CA LYS A 107 17.10 -3.71 -3.13
C LYS A 107 17.30 -4.53 -4.41
N ARG A 108 18.51 -4.55 -4.95
CA ARG A 108 18.85 -5.32 -6.15
C ARG A 108 18.62 -6.83 -5.92
N HIS A 109 19.05 -7.38 -4.79
CA HIS A 109 18.79 -8.77 -4.43
C HIS A 109 17.30 -9.07 -4.29
N ALA A 110 16.51 -8.19 -3.67
CA ALA A 110 15.06 -8.37 -3.58
C ALA A 110 14.40 -8.42 -4.97
N ILE A 111 14.83 -7.57 -5.91
CA ILE A 111 14.32 -7.55 -7.28
C ILE A 111 14.68 -8.86 -8.00
N VAL A 112 15.94 -9.29 -7.90
CA VAL A 112 16.40 -10.57 -8.49
C VAL A 112 15.61 -11.75 -7.95
N SER A 113 15.43 -11.85 -6.63
CA SER A 113 14.62 -12.91 -6.02
C SER A 113 13.14 -12.84 -6.43
N ALA A 114 12.58 -11.65 -6.64
CA ALA A 114 11.22 -11.49 -7.14
C ALA A 114 11.08 -11.93 -8.61
N ILE A 115 12.05 -11.62 -9.47
CA ILE A 115 12.08 -12.07 -10.87
C ILE A 115 12.24 -13.59 -10.95
N ALA A 116 13.11 -14.19 -10.13
CA ALA A 116 13.23 -15.65 -10.07
C ALA A 116 11.91 -16.31 -9.65
N ALA A 117 11.17 -15.71 -8.71
CA ALA A 117 9.88 -16.24 -8.27
C ALA A 117 8.81 -16.26 -9.38
N THR A 118 8.86 -15.36 -10.37
CA THR A 118 7.89 -15.35 -11.48
C THR A 118 8.07 -16.51 -12.46
N ALA A 119 9.26 -17.11 -12.50
CA ALA A 119 9.55 -18.29 -13.32
C ALA A 119 9.08 -19.60 -12.67
N VAL A 120 8.60 -19.58 -11.42
CA VAL A 120 8.20 -20.78 -10.67
C VAL A 120 6.68 -20.89 -10.61
N PRO A 121 6.04 -21.84 -11.35
CA PRO A 121 4.58 -21.95 -11.41
C PRO A 121 3.92 -22.13 -10.05
N ALA A 122 4.52 -22.92 -9.16
CA ALA A 122 3.99 -23.18 -7.82
C ALA A 122 3.83 -21.89 -6.99
N LEU A 123 4.76 -20.94 -7.10
CA LEU A 123 4.70 -19.67 -6.38
C LEU A 123 3.63 -18.73 -6.98
N VAL A 124 3.46 -18.76 -8.30
CA VAL A 124 2.47 -17.96 -9.02
C VAL A 124 1.05 -18.42 -8.69
N VAL A 125 0.82 -19.74 -8.67
CA VAL A 125 -0.46 -20.34 -8.24
C VAL A 125 -0.72 -20.09 -6.76
N ALA A 126 0.29 -20.24 -5.89
CA ALA A 126 0.14 -20.00 -4.45
C ALA A 126 -0.24 -18.53 -4.14
N ARG A 127 0.21 -17.57 -4.95
CA ARG A 127 -0.25 -16.17 -4.87
C ARG A 127 -1.71 -15.98 -5.29
N GLY A 128 -2.23 -16.91 -6.09
CA GLY A 128 -3.61 -16.98 -6.53
C GLY A 128 -3.82 -16.64 -8.01
N HIS A 129 -2.79 -16.56 -8.85
CA HIS A 129 -3.00 -16.31 -10.28
C HIS A 129 -3.62 -17.55 -10.97
N LYS A 130 -4.55 -17.33 -11.91
CA LYS A 130 -5.13 -18.41 -12.74
C LYS A 130 -4.24 -18.64 -13.96
N ILE A 131 -3.41 -19.69 -13.92
CA ILE A 131 -2.42 -19.99 -14.98
C ILE A 131 -2.61 -21.36 -15.64
N GLU A 132 -3.76 -22.01 -15.43
CA GLU A 132 -4.02 -23.38 -15.93
C GLU A 132 -3.95 -23.50 -17.46
N ASN A 133 -4.36 -22.44 -18.17
CA ASN A 133 -4.38 -22.38 -19.62
C ASN A 133 -3.11 -21.73 -20.23
N VAL A 134 -2.17 -21.28 -19.39
CA VAL A 134 -0.92 -20.65 -19.86
C VAL A 134 0.08 -21.76 -20.22
N PRO A 135 0.71 -21.73 -21.41
CA PRO A 135 1.51 -22.84 -21.92
C PRO A 135 2.80 -23.09 -21.12
N GLU A 136 3.47 -22.03 -20.67
CA GLU A 136 4.72 -22.13 -19.91
C GLU A 136 4.99 -20.88 -19.06
N LEU A 137 5.90 -21.02 -18.09
CA LEU A 137 6.45 -19.91 -17.30
C LEU A 137 7.98 -20.07 -17.24
N PRO A 138 8.77 -19.00 -17.46
CA PRO A 138 8.36 -17.65 -17.87
C PRO A 138 7.82 -17.64 -19.31
N LEU A 139 6.67 -17.01 -19.51
CA LEU A 139 6.01 -16.88 -20.81
C LEU A 139 6.69 -15.77 -21.63
N VAL A 140 7.26 -16.12 -22.78
CA VAL A 140 7.91 -15.18 -23.70
C VAL A 140 7.07 -15.03 -24.96
N VAL A 141 6.86 -13.79 -25.40
CA VAL A 141 6.04 -13.45 -26.57
C VAL A 141 6.88 -12.61 -27.52
N SER A 142 6.57 -12.66 -28.82
CA SER A 142 7.29 -11.90 -29.85
C SER A 142 7.14 -10.39 -29.69
N ASP A 143 8.19 -9.66 -30.08
CA ASP A 143 8.25 -8.19 -30.06
C ASP A 143 7.13 -7.52 -30.88
N SER A 144 6.50 -8.25 -31.80
CA SER A 144 5.34 -7.78 -32.57
C SER A 144 4.15 -7.34 -31.71
N VAL A 145 4.06 -7.81 -30.45
CA VAL A 145 3.01 -7.37 -29.51
C VAL A 145 3.17 -5.89 -29.12
N GLU A 146 4.37 -5.32 -29.19
CA GLU A 146 4.59 -3.90 -28.89
C GLU A 146 3.88 -2.96 -29.87
N ALA A 147 3.61 -3.43 -31.10
CA ALA A 147 2.91 -2.67 -32.14
C ALA A 147 1.37 -2.64 -31.98
N VAL A 148 0.81 -3.27 -30.93
CA VAL A 148 -0.64 -3.34 -30.72
C VAL A 148 -1.17 -2.02 -30.16
N GLU A 149 -1.84 -1.22 -31.00
CA GLU A 149 -2.39 0.09 -30.59
C GLU A 149 -3.75 0.02 -29.89
N LYS A 150 -4.61 -0.94 -30.28
CA LYS A 150 -6.00 -1.00 -29.80
C LYS A 150 -6.16 -2.02 -28.67
N THR A 151 -6.84 -1.61 -27.59
CA THR A 151 -7.16 -2.49 -26.45
C THR A 151 -7.97 -3.72 -26.85
N SER A 152 -8.86 -3.59 -27.84
CA SER A 152 -9.61 -4.72 -28.39
C SER A 152 -8.71 -5.77 -29.06
N ALA A 153 -7.58 -5.36 -29.63
CA ALA A 153 -6.57 -6.26 -30.16
C ALA A 153 -5.73 -6.89 -29.03
N ALA A 154 -5.38 -6.12 -27.99
CA ALA A 154 -4.66 -6.65 -26.83
C ALA A 154 -5.46 -7.76 -26.10
N ILE A 155 -6.79 -7.62 -25.99
CA ILE A 155 -7.66 -8.67 -25.42
C ILE A 155 -7.59 -9.95 -26.25
N LYS A 156 -7.53 -9.85 -27.59
CA LYS A 156 -7.40 -11.02 -28.46
C LYS A 156 -6.08 -11.74 -28.23
N VAL A 157 -4.99 -10.99 -28.04
CA VAL A 157 -3.67 -11.54 -27.71
C VAL A 157 -3.70 -12.27 -26.37
N LEU A 158 -4.28 -11.69 -25.32
CA LEU A 158 -4.41 -12.36 -24.00
C LEU A 158 -5.22 -13.66 -24.06
N LYS A 159 -6.28 -13.69 -24.88
CA LYS A 159 -7.07 -14.90 -25.14
C LYS A 159 -6.27 -15.99 -25.85
N GLN A 160 -5.44 -15.60 -26.82
CA GLN A 160 -4.58 -16.54 -27.55
C GLN A 160 -3.50 -17.15 -26.67
N ILE A 161 -2.98 -16.40 -25.71
CA ILE A 161 -1.90 -16.84 -24.82
C ILE A 161 -2.44 -17.61 -23.57
N GLY A 162 -3.76 -17.70 -23.41
CA GLY A 162 -4.37 -18.42 -22.28
C GLY A 162 -4.35 -17.64 -20.94
N ALA A 163 -3.96 -16.36 -20.95
CA ALA A 163 -3.89 -15.51 -19.76
C ALA A 163 -5.21 -14.75 -19.47
N TYR A 164 -6.27 -15.01 -20.25
CA TYR A 164 -7.53 -14.27 -20.16
C TYR A 164 -8.30 -14.55 -18.84
N ASP A 165 -8.19 -15.74 -18.28
CA ASP A 165 -8.91 -16.10 -17.05
C ASP A 165 -8.42 -15.31 -15.83
N ASP A 166 -7.10 -15.00 -15.76
CA ASP A 166 -6.54 -14.14 -14.71
C ASP A 166 -7.00 -12.68 -14.89
N PHE A 167 -7.17 -12.23 -16.14
CA PHE A 167 -7.75 -10.92 -16.45
C PHE A 167 -9.22 -10.82 -15.99
N GLU A 168 -10.04 -11.83 -16.27
CA GLU A 168 -11.44 -11.85 -15.82
C GLU A 168 -11.54 -11.82 -14.29
N LYS A 169 -10.71 -12.61 -13.60
CA LYS A 169 -10.61 -12.59 -12.14
C LYS A 169 -10.29 -11.18 -11.61
N ALA A 170 -9.36 -10.46 -12.25
CA ALA A 170 -8.99 -9.12 -11.84
C ALA A 170 -10.14 -8.12 -12.03
N LYS A 171 -10.92 -8.27 -13.10
CA LYS A 171 -12.10 -7.43 -13.38
C LYS A 171 -13.20 -7.61 -12.32
N GLU A 172 -13.50 -8.85 -11.93
CA GLU A 172 -14.54 -9.15 -10.93
C GLU A 172 -14.22 -8.55 -9.55
N ARG A 173 -12.95 -8.61 -9.14
CA ARG A 173 -12.49 -8.10 -7.84
C ARG A 173 -12.75 -6.60 -7.63
N ILE A 174 -12.69 -5.80 -8.71
CA ILE A 174 -12.95 -4.35 -8.63
C ILE A 174 -14.43 -4.08 -8.29
N GLY A 175 -15.35 -4.92 -8.80
CA GLY A 175 -16.78 -4.81 -8.50
C GLY A 175 -17.11 -5.06 -7.03
N GLU A 176 -16.46 -6.04 -6.40
CA GLU A 176 -16.67 -6.36 -4.98
C GLU A 176 -16.10 -5.31 -4.02
N GLN A 177 -14.98 -4.67 -4.36
CA GLN A 177 -14.42 -3.60 -3.53
C GLN A 177 -15.24 -2.31 -3.60
N ALA A 178 -15.88 -2.02 -4.75
CA ALA A 178 -16.80 -0.89 -4.89
C ALA A 178 -18.10 -1.08 -4.07
N LEU A 179 -18.50 -2.33 -3.80
CA LEU A 179 -19.65 -2.66 -2.94
C LEU A 179 -19.34 -2.65 -1.44
N ARG A 180 -18.06 -2.59 -1.05
CA ARG A 180 -17.59 -2.62 0.35
C ARG A 180 -17.17 -1.24 0.88
N LEU A 181 -17.35 -0.19 0.08
CA LEU A 181 -17.24 1.23 0.48
C LEU A 181 -18.63 1.84 0.57
#